data_AF-A0A962UCV4-F1
#
_entry.id   AF-A0A962UCV4-F1
#
_cell.length_a   1.000
_cell.length_b   1.000
_cell.length_c   1.000
_cell.angle_alpha   90.00
_cell.angle_beta   90.00
_cell.angle_gamma   90.00
#
_symmetry.space_group_name_H-M   'P 1'
#
loop_
_entity.id
_entity.type
_entity.pdbx_description
1 polymer ?
#
loop_
_entity_poly.entity_id
_entity_poly.type
_entity_poly.pdbx_seq_one_letter_code
_entity_poly.pdbx_strand_id
1 'polypeptide(L)'
;MNDDIPRFIRCGRALCGDLPQAERREWWLANGLGGYAAGTVAGTLTRRYHGLLVAPVRPPLGRWLVFAKADATLVDRDREIPLFSNRWAGIDVVNPCGHVHLESFHLEGRMPVWRFAIGDLVLEQRIWLEPGANTSYVAYRLAPESAARDLKLKVRLLVNGRDHHVKTQMNEFQPVLEA
;
A
#
# COMPACT_ATOMS: atom_id res chain seq x y z
N MET A 1 17.62 5.31 17.83
CA MET A 1 16.52 6.17 17.31
C MET A 1 15.44 6.16 18.36
N ASN A 2 15.00 7.33 18.80
CA ASN A 2 14.13 7.48 19.96
C ASN A 2 12.74 6.87 19.68
N ASP A 3 12.30 5.91 20.48
CA ASP A 3 10.97 5.25 20.41
C ASP A 3 9.80 6.17 20.82
N ASP A 4 10.07 7.47 20.97
CA ASP A 4 9.21 8.43 21.67
C ASP A 4 8.40 9.32 20.73
N ILE A 5 8.25 8.94 19.45
CA ILE A 5 7.31 9.62 18.56
C ILE A 5 5.89 9.16 18.94
N PRO A 6 5.03 10.05 19.44
CA PRO A 6 3.71 9.64 19.87
C PRO A 6 2.88 9.16 18.66
N ARG A 7 2.29 7.98 18.78
CA ARG A 7 1.43 7.38 17.75
C ARG A 7 0.01 7.92 17.86
N PHE A 8 -0.18 9.21 17.58
CA PHE A 8 -1.48 9.87 17.68
C PHE A 8 -2.56 9.26 16.77
N ILE A 9 -2.15 8.72 15.62
CA ILE A 9 -3.04 8.01 14.69
C ILE A 9 -2.68 6.53 14.75
N ARG A 10 -3.58 5.73 15.34
CA ARG A 10 -3.48 4.28 15.41
C ARG A 10 -4.84 3.65 15.20
N CYS A 11 -4.89 2.62 14.37
CA CYS A 11 -6.02 1.72 14.22
C CYS A 11 -5.59 0.33 14.68
N GLY A 12 -6.36 -0.27 15.59
CA GLY A 12 -6.15 -1.65 16.03
C GLY A 12 -6.94 -2.64 15.19
N ARG A 13 -6.75 -3.93 15.49
CA ARG A 13 -7.32 -5.06 14.74
C ARG A 13 -8.82 -4.98 14.51
N ALA A 14 -9.59 -4.51 15.50
CA ALA A 14 -11.05 -4.37 15.37
C ALA A 14 -11.48 -3.42 14.24
N LEU A 15 -10.67 -2.40 13.95
CA LEU A 15 -10.89 -1.48 12.84
C LEU A 15 -10.23 -2.01 11.57
N CYS A 16 -8.96 -2.45 11.65
CA CYS A 16 -8.20 -2.86 10.47
C CYS A 16 -8.75 -4.13 9.80
N GLY A 17 -9.25 -5.08 10.59
CA GLY A 17 -9.85 -6.32 10.10
C GLY A 17 -11.31 -6.18 9.66
N ASP A 18 -11.99 -5.09 10.02
CA ASP A 18 -13.32 -4.78 9.51
C ASP A 18 -13.20 -3.96 8.22
N LEU A 19 -13.43 -4.60 7.08
CA LEU A 19 -13.22 -4.00 5.76
C LEU A 19 -13.96 -2.66 5.57
N PRO A 20 -15.26 -2.53 5.88
CA PRO A 20 -15.96 -1.24 5.75
C PRO A 20 -15.36 -0.12 6.61
N GLN A 21 -14.93 -0.42 7.85
CA GLN A 21 -14.23 0.57 8.68
C GLN A 21 -12.85 0.91 8.10
N ALA A 22 -12.04 -0.08 7.74
CA ALA A 22 -10.69 0.11 7.22
C ALA A 22 -10.66 0.87 5.88
N GLU A 23 -11.64 0.66 5.00
CA GLU A 23 -11.77 1.40 3.74
C GLU A 23 -12.17 2.87 3.93
N ARG A 24 -12.81 3.21 5.05
CA ARG A 24 -13.19 4.59 5.40
C ARG A 24 -12.05 5.40 6.03
N ARG A 25 -10.89 4.79 6.30
CA ARG A 25 -9.71 5.49 6.83
C ARG A 25 -8.66 5.55 5.75
N GLU A 26 -8.27 6.76 5.38
CA GLU A 26 -7.32 7.01 4.31
C GLU A 26 -6.05 7.65 4.87
N TRP A 27 -4.93 7.41 4.20
CA TRP A 27 -3.64 8.02 4.49
C TRP A 27 -3.15 8.79 3.26
N TRP A 28 -2.29 9.78 3.49
CA TRP A 28 -1.78 10.65 2.45
C TRP A 28 -0.33 11.06 2.73
N LEU A 29 0.50 11.01 1.70
CA LEU A 29 1.89 11.45 1.68
C LEU A 29 2.10 12.41 0.51
N ALA A 30 2.91 13.46 0.69
CA ALA A 30 3.28 14.39 -0.37
C ALA A 30 4.80 14.52 -0.46
N ASN A 31 5.32 14.68 -1.67
CA ASN A 31 6.77 14.79 -1.92
C ASN A 31 7.29 16.24 -2.06
N GLY A 32 6.42 17.24 -1.91
CA GLY A 32 6.79 18.66 -2.05
C GLY A 32 6.91 19.17 -3.49
N LEU A 33 6.79 18.32 -4.52
CA LEU A 33 6.75 18.70 -5.93
C LEU A 33 5.33 18.82 -6.49
N GLY A 34 4.31 18.59 -5.65
CA GLY A 34 2.93 18.37 -6.08
C GLY A 34 2.61 16.91 -6.42
N GLY A 35 3.55 15.98 -6.21
CA GLY A 35 3.33 14.54 -6.24
C GLY A 35 2.93 13.99 -4.87
N TYR A 36 2.23 12.86 -4.89
CA TYR A 36 1.68 12.26 -3.68
C TYR A 36 1.45 10.76 -3.77
N ALA A 37 1.22 10.14 -2.61
CA ALA A 37 0.78 8.76 -2.45
C ALA A 37 -0.39 8.74 -1.47
N ALA A 38 -1.39 7.91 -1.76
CA ALA A 38 -2.58 7.83 -0.93
C ALA A 38 -3.27 6.48 -1.08
N GLY A 39 -4.00 6.08 -0.05
CA GLY A 39 -4.75 4.84 -0.05
C GLY A 39 -5.59 4.67 1.20
N THR A 40 -6.28 3.54 1.31
CA THR A 40 -7.01 3.15 2.52
C THR A 40 -6.11 2.38 3.48
N VAL A 41 -6.53 2.27 4.75
CA VAL A 41 -5.89 1.37 5.73
C VAL A 41 -6.00 -0.09 5.28
N ALA A 42 -7.08 -0.49 4.62
CA ALA A 42 -7.28 -1.84 4.08
C ALA A 42 -6.37 -2.19 2.88
N GLY A 43 -5.69 -1.19 2.30
CA GLY A 43 -4.88 -1.36 1.09
C GLY A 43 -5.70 -1.51 -0.20
N THR A 44 -7.02 -1.43 -0.16
CA THR A 44 -7.88 -1.37 -1.36
C THR A 44 -7.88 0.04 -1.95
N LEU A 45 -7.87 0.13 -3.29
CA LEU A 45 -7.97 1.41 -4.00
C LEU A 45 -9.45 1.74 -4.27
N THR A 46 -10.09 2.48 -3.36
CA THR A 46 -11.51 2.88 -3.45
C THR A 46 -11.74 4.18 -4.22
N ARG A 47 -10.68 4.95 -4.51
CA ARG A 47 -10.75 6.21 -5.27
C ARG A 47 -9.76 6.23 -6.43
N ARG A 48 -10.10 6.98 -7.49
CA ARG A 48 -9.21 7.20 -8.65
C ARG A 48 -7.89 7.90 -8.32
N TYR A 49 -7.84 8.57 -7.17
CA TYR A 49 -6.66 9.28 -6.69
C TYR A 49 -5.76 8.42 -5.80
N HIS A 50 -6.15 7.18 -5.45
CA HIS A 50 -5.29 6.30 -4.67
C HIS A 50 -4.19 5.69 -5.56
N GLY A 51 -3.01 5.55 -4.98
CA GLY A 51 -1.81 5.06 -5.65
C GLY A 51 -0.57 5.28 -4.78
N LEU A 52 0.50 4.54 -5.08
CA LEU A 52 1.79 4.70 -4.44
C LEU A 52 2.62 5.83 -5.03
N LEU A 53 2.38 6.23 -6.29
CA LEU A 53 2.96 7.42 -6.90
C LEU A 53 1.98 8.05 -7.89
N VAL A 54 1.44 9.20 -7.52
CA VAL A 54 0.81 10.15 -8.44
C VAL A 54 1.79 11.30 -8.64
N ALA A 55 2.39 11.38 -9.83
CA ALA A 55 3.47 12.32 -10.14
C ALA A 55 2.96 13.47 -11.05
N PRO A 56 3.42 14.71 -10.84
CA PRO A 56 3.13 15.83 -11.75
C PRO A 56 4.02 15.73 -12.99
N VAL A 57 3.62 14.89 -13.95
CA VAL A 57 4.40 14.64 -15.19
C VAL A 57 4.43 15.87 -16.10
N ARG A 58 3.42 16.76 -16.00
CA ARG A 58 3.37 18.04 -16.74
C ARG A 58 3.01 19.23 -15.83
N PRO A 59 3.90 19.68 -14.94
CA PRO A 59 3.60 20.69 -13.93
C PRO A 59 3.08 22.03 -14.50
N PRO A 60 2.26 22.81 -13.76
CA PRO A 60 1.76 22.58 -12.40
C PRO A 60 0.49 21.71 -12.33
N LEU A 61 -0.15 21.44 -13.47
CA LEU A 61 -1.29 20.54 -13.63
C LEU A 61 -0.79 19.16 -14.12
N GLY A 62 -1.65 18.30 -14.68
CA GLY A 62 -1.18 17.06 -15.33
C GLY A 62 -0.50 16.06 -14.39
N ARG A 63 -1.22 15.65 -13.34
CA ARG A 63 -0.80 14.58 -12.42
C ARG A 63 -1.22 13.22 -12.95
N TRP A 64 -0.28 12.29 -12.99
CA TRP A 64 -0.49 10.97 -13.54
C TRP A 64 -0.29 9.92 -12.46
N LEU A 65 -1.18 8.93 -12.40
CA LEU A 65 -0.94 7.72 -11.63
C LEU A 65 0.08 6.88 -12.37
N VAL A 66 1.28 6.75 -11.79
CA VAL A 66 2.41 6.00 -12.37
C VAL A 66 2.58 4.65 -11.65
N PHE A 67 2.51 4.66 -10.32
CA PHE A 67 2.64 3.46 -9.50
C PHE A 67 1.38 3.26 -8.67
N ALA A 68 0.59 2.24 -8.99
CA ALA A 68 -0.70 2.00 -8.35
C ALA A 68 -0.54 1.25 -7.02
N LYS A 69 0.14 0.10 -7.00
CA LYS A 69 0.30 -0.75 -5.81
C LYS A 69 1.56 -1.60 -5.86
N ALA A 70 2.01 -2.02 -4.67
CA ALA A 70 2.96 -3.09 -4.48
C ALA A 70 2.24 -4.23 -3.75
N ASP A 71 1.70 -5.18 -4.49
CA ASP A 71 0.93 -6.30 -3.95
C ASP A 71 1.90 -7.40 -3.47
N ALA A 72 2.11 -7.47 -2.15
CA ALA A 72 3.04 -8.40 -1.52
C ALA A 72 2.37 -9.68 -1.04
N THR A 73 2.98 -10.82 -1.34
CA THR A 73 2.59 -12.15 -0.88
C THR A 73 3.73 -12.75 -0.08
N LEU A 74 3.47 -13.07 1.19
CA LEU A 74 4.39 -13.85 2.01
C LEU A 74 4.28 -15.32 1.61
N VAL A 75 5.41 -15.98 1.44
CA VAL A 75 5.50 -17.40 1.12
C VAL A 75 6.20 -18.12 2.28
N ASP A 76 5.44 -18.96 2.99
CA ASP A 76 5.92 -19.86 4.04
C ASP A 76 5.74 -21.30 3.55
N ARG A 77 6.84 -21.92 3.09
CA ARG A 77 6.84 -23.20 2.37
C ARG A 77 5.88 -23.17 1.17
N ASP A 78 4.83 -23.99 1.17
CA ASP A 78 3.83 -24.07 0.09
C ASP A 78 2.64 -23.13 0.30
N ARG A 79 2.62 -22.36 1.40
CA ARG A 79 1.52 -21.43 1.71
C ARG A 79 1.84 -20.05 1.16
N GLU A 80 1.00 -19.58 0.25
CA GLU A 80 1.00 -18.19 -0.20
C GLU A 80 -0.04 -17.38 0.58
N ILE A 81 0.41 -16.30 1.20
CA ILE A 81 -0.38 -15.47 2.11
C ILE A 81 -0.37 -14.03 1.58
N PRO A 82 -1.43 -13.61 0.86
CA PRO A 82 -1.51 -12.25 0.35
C PRO A 82 -1.63 -11.23 1.49
N LEU A 83 -0.76 -10.23 1.46
CA LEU A 83 -0.74 -9.12 2.43
C LEU A 83 -1.37 -7.84 1.84
N PHE A 84 -2.23 -8.01 0.83
CA PHE A 84 -2.91 -6.93 0.15
C PHE A 84 -4.39 -7.27 -0.04
N SER A 85 -5.20 -6.25 -0.28
CA SER A 85 -6.60 -6.43 -0.70
C SER A 85 -6.86 -5.69 -1.99
N ASN A 86 -7.63 -6.31 -2.89
CA ASN A 86 -8.08 -5.73 -4.15
C ASN A 86 -9.59 -5.89 -4.28
N ARG A 87 -10.27 -4.84 -4.76
CA ARG A 87 -11.71 -4.87 -5.06
C ARG A 87 -11.90 -4.99 -6.56
N TRP A 88 -12.64 -5.99 -6.99
CA TRP A 88 -12.87 -6.27 -8.41
C TRP A 88 -14.19 -5.66 -8.86
N ALA A 89 -14.10 -4.75 -9.83
CA ALA A 89 -15.28 -4.11 -10.42
C ALA A 89 -16.16 -5.16 -11.12
N GLY A 90 -17.47 -5.08 -10.92
CA GLY A 90 -18.48 -5.95 -11.55
C GLY A 90 -19.14 -6.96 -10.62
N ILE A 91 -18.45 -7.41 -9.57
CA ILE A 91 -18.97 -8.43 -8.63
C ILE A 91 -18.97 -7.95 -7.16
N ASP A 92 -18.48 -6.75 -6.91
CA ASP A 92 -18.26 -6.14 -5.57
C ASP A 92 -17.54 -7.06 -4.56
N VAL A 93 -16.63 -7.91 -5.08
CA VAL A 93 -15.83 -8.83 -4.28
C VAL A 93 -14.47 -8.23 -3.99
N VAL A 94 -14.06 -8.31 -2.73
CA VAL A 94 -12.65 -8.12 -2.34
C VAL A 94 -11.95 -9.47 -2.36
N ASN A 95 -10.90 -9.56 -3.17
CA ASN A 95 -10.05 -10.74 -3.25
C ASN A 95 -8.66 -10.34 -3.80
N PRO A 96 -7.54 -10.74 -3.18
CA PRO A 96 -7.47 -11.41 -1.88
C PRO A 96 -7.94 -10.51 -0.74
N CYS A 97 -8.23 -11.12 0.42
CA CYS A 97 -8.68 -10.43 1.63
C CYS A 97 -7.53 -10.17 2.61
N GLY A 98 -6.36 -9.72 2.16
CA GLY A 98 -5.19 -9.54 3.04
C GLY A 98 -5.41 -8.61 4.26
N HIS A 99 -6.42 -7.73 4.23
CA HIS A 99 -6.81 -6.90 5.38
C HIS A 99 -7.17 -7.72 6.62
N VAL A 100 -7.60 -8.98 6.48
CA VAL A 100 -7.90 -9.87 7.62
C VAL A 100 -6.66 -10.18 8.48
N HIS A 101 -5.47 -10.04 7.89
CA HIS A 101 -4.19 -10.22 8.58
C HIS A 101 -3.70 -8.94 9.26
N LEU A 102 -4.34 -7.78 9.04
CA LEU A 102 -3.92 -6.52 9.65
C LEU A 102 -4.20 -6.52 11.15
N GLU A 103 -3.12 -6.58 11.93
CA GLU A 103 -3.16 -6.40 13.37
C GLU A 103 -3.32 -4.91 13.72
N SER A 104 -2.58 -4.05 13.02
CA SER A 104 -2.67 -2.62 13.25
C SER A 104 -2.15 -1.79 12.09
N PHE A 105 -2.59 -0.53 12.09
CA PHE A 105 -2.06 0.55 11.28
C PHE A 105 -1.73 1.72 12.21
N HIS A 106 -0.66 2.44 11.92
CA HIS A 106 -0.38 3.72 12.56
C HIS A 106 0.44 4.63 11.65
N LEU A 107 0.54 5.90 12.03
CA LEU A 107 1.54 6.79 11.46
C LEU A 107 2.74 6.89 12.41
N GLU A 108 3.93 6.65 11.89
CA GLU A 108 5.20 7.00 12.52
C GLU A 108 5.64 8.35 11.94
N GLY A 109 5.32 9.44 12.66
CA GLY A 109 5.33 10.77 12.07
C GLY A 109 4.29 10.87 10.95
N ARG A 110 4.74 10.98 9.69
CA ARG A 110 3.86 10.94 8.50
C ARG A 110 3.82 9.58 7.82
N MET A 111 4.77 8.70 8.12
CA MET A 111 4.94 7.43 7.42
C MET A 111 3.85 6.44 7.85
N PRO A 112 2.98 5.98 6.95
CA PRO A 112 2.06 4.91 7.27
C PRO A 112 2.80 3.59 7.45
N VAL A 113 2.44 2.89 8.53
CA VAL A 113 3.02 1.62 8.96
C VAL A 113 1.89 0.62 9.22
N TRP A 114 1.94 -0.51 8.54
CA TRP A 114 1.04 -1.65 8.75
C TRP A 114 1.77 -2.76 9.44
N ARG A 115 1.10 -3.44 10.37
CA ARG A 115 1.55 -4.70 10.95
C ARG A 115 0.56 -5.80 10.60
N PHE A 116 1.07 -6.87 9.98
CA PHE A 116 0.33 -8.06 9.63
C PHE A 116 0.70 -9.18 10.61
N ALA A 117 -0.29 -9.74 11.31
CA ALA A 117 -0.10 -10.88 12.20
C ALA A 117 -0.59 -12.16 11.51
N ILE A 118 0.32 -13.12 11.33
CA ILE A 118 0.11 -14.38 10.61
C ILE A 118 0.61 -15.52 11.49
N GLY A 119 -0.23 -16.00 12.40
CA GLY A 119 0.18 -16.99 13.40
C GLY A 119 1.26 -16.42 14.33
N ASP A 120 2.45 -17.02 14.31
CA ASP A 120 3.65 -16.62 15.04
C ASP A 120 4.60 -15.72 14.23
N LEU A 121 4.16 -15.22 13.08
CA LEU A 121 4.89 -14.27 12.25
C LEU A 121 4.23 -12.89 12.30
N VAL A 122 5.05 -11.86 12.43
CA VAL A 122 4.60 -10.47 12.28
C VAL A 122 5.43 -9.77 11.21
N LEU A 123 4.78 -9.32 10.14
CA LEU A 123 5.42 -8.54 9.10
C LEU A 123 4.97 -7.07 9.19
N GLU A 124 5.93 -6.16 9.10
CA GLU A 124 5.68 -4.74 9.01
C GLU A 124 5.85 -4.26 7.56
N GLN A 125 4.90 -3.47 7.05
CA GLN A 125 5.03 -2.73 5.80
C GLN A 125 5.11 -1.23 6.12
N ARG A 126 6.01 -0.51 5.44
CA ARG A 126 6.13 0.94 5.52
C ARG A 126 6.12 1.55 4.14
N ILE A 127 5.53 2.73 4.00
CA ILE A 127 5.51 3.49 2.74
C ILE A 127 5.93 4.93 3.01
N TRP A 128 6.83 5.48 2.21
CA TRP A 128 7.17 6.91 2.25
C TRP A 128 7.54 7.42 0.86
N LEU A 129 7.56 8.74 0.72
CA LEU A 129 8.00 9.42 -0.49
C LEU A 129 9.32 10.14 -0.22
N GLU A 130 10.19 10.19 -1.22
CA GLU A 130 11.40 11.00 -1.19
C GLU A 130 11.03 12.49 -1.27
N PRO A 131 11.44 13.33 -0.32
CA PRO A 131 11.25 14.77 -0.44
C PRO A 131 11.95 15.33 -1.68
N GLY A 132 11.24 16.07 -2.52
CA GLY A 132 11.80 16.68 -3.72
C GLY A 132 12.05 15.72 -4.89
N ALA A 133 11.54 14.48 -4.84
CA ALA A 133 11.63 13.54 -5.97
C ALA A 133 10.33 12.75 -6.18
N ASN A 134 10.07 12.33 -7.43
CA ASN A 134 8.96 11.45 -7.77
C ASN A 134 9.34 9.98 -7.52
N THR A 135 9.67 9.68 -6.26
CA THR A 135 10.16 8.38 -5.82
C THR A 135 9.38 7.92 -4.60
N SER A 136 8.88 6.68 -4.67
CA SER A 136 8.17 6.03 -3.58
C SER A 136 8.98 4.86 -3.08
N TYR A 137 9.06 4.72 -1.75
CA TYR A 137 9.65 3.58 -1.11
C TYR A 137 8.56 2.74 -0.46
N VAL A 138 8.68 1.43 -0.62
CA VAL A 138 7.87 0.44 0.08
C VAL A 138 8.84 -0.54 0.71
N ALA A 139 8.82 -0.64 2.03
CA ALA A 139 9.69 -1.55 2.76
C ALA A 139 8.87 -2.58 3.53
N TYR A 140 9.43 -3.78 3.62
CA TYR A 140 8.88 -4.87 4.40
C TYR A 140 9.93 -5.34 5.38
N ARG A 141 9.52 -5.61 6.62
CA ARG A 141 10.41 -6.07 7.68
C ARG A 141 9.73 -7.15 8.48
N LEU A 142 10.40 -8.29 8.63
CA LEU A 142 9.99 -9.30 9.61
C LEU A 142 10.30 -8.77 11.02
N ALA A 143 9.30 -8.79 11.90
CA ALA A 143 9.46 -8.28 13.25
C ALA A 143 10.35 -9.25 14.07
N PRO A 144 11.24 -8.75 14.95
CA PRO A 144 12.16 -9.60 15.73
C PRO A 144 11.48 -10.67 16.57
N GLU A 145 10.25 -10.43 17.00
CA GLU A 145 9.42 -11.36 17.76
C GLU A 145 8.85 -12.53 16.92
N SER A 146 9.06 -12.53 15.60
CA SER A 146 8.57 -13.58 14.72
C SER A 146 9.39 -14.86 14.86
N ALA A 147 8.74 -16.00 14.73
CA ALA A 147 9.43 -17.28 14.69
C ALA A 147 10.45 -17.34 13.54
N ALA A 148 11.66 -17.84 13.81
CA ALA A 148 12.70 -18.02 12.81
C ALA A 148 12.28 -19.10 11.79
N ARG A 149 12.06 -18.68 10.54
CA ARG A 149 11.66 -19.54 9.41
C ARG A 149 12.28 -19.04 8.12
N ASP A 150 12.50 -19.94 7.16
CA ASP A 150 12.86 -19.56 5.78
C ASP A 150 11.61 -19.03 5.07
N LEU A 151 11.59 -17.73 4.83
CA LEU A 151 10.44 -17.01 4.29
C LEU A 151 10.85 -16.30 2.99
N LYS A 152 9.95 -16.29 2.01
CA LYS A 152 10.12 -15.50 0.78
C LYS A 152 9.02 -14.45 0.69
N LEU A 153 9.37 -13.29 0.15
CA LEU A 153 8.40 -12.24 -0.15
C LEU A 153 8.35 -12.02 -1.66
N LYS A 154 7.19 -12.29 -2.26
CA LYS A 154 6.92 -11.97 -3.66
C LYS A 154 6.19 -10.63 -3.71
N VAL A 155 6.71 -9.65 -4.46
CA VAL A 155 6.08 -8.33 -4.59
C VAL A 155 5.74 -8.08 -6.04
N ARG A 156 4.45 -7.94 -6.35
CA ARG A 156 3.96 -7.57 -7.69
C ARG A 156 3.80 -6.06 -7.74
N LEU A 157 4.51 -5.41 -8.66
CA LEU A 157 4.40 -3.97 -8.88
C LEU A 157 3.32 -3.71 -9.93
N LEU A 158 2.30 -2.96 -9.55
CA LEU A 158 1.20 -2.58 -10.43
C LEU A 158 1.44 -1.14 -10.87
N VAL A 159 1.75 -0.96 -12.15
CA VAL A 159 2.00 0.35 -12.78
C VAL A 159 0.82 0.78 -13.62
N ASN A 160 0.70 2.09 -13.82
CA ASN A 160 -0.30 2.70 -14.68
C ASN A 160 0.31 3.91 -15.39
N GLY A 161 -0.41 4.48 -16.34
CA GLY A 161 0.00 5.68 -17.08
C GLY A 161 -1.23 6.47 -17.50
N ARG A 162 -1.93 7.03 -16.52
CA ARG A 162 -3.14 7.82 -16.78
C ARG A 162 -3.17 9.11 -15.98
N ASP A 163 -3.89 10.11 -16.47
CA ASP A 163 -4.26 11.27 -15.67
C ASP A 163 -5.05 10.83 -14.42
N HIS A 164 -4.72 11.45 -13.28
CA HIS A 164 -5.30 11.09 -11.99
C HIS A 164 -6.81 11.38 -11.90
N HIS A 165 -7.36 12.26 -12.75
CA HIS A 165 -8.78 12.56 -12.88
C HIS A 165 -9.53 11.55 -13.74
N VAL A 166 -8.86 10.68 -14.49
CA VAL A 166 -9.49 9.72 -15.42
C VAL A 166 -9.39 8.29 -14.85
N LYS A 167 -10.15 7.34 -15.39
CA LYS A 167 -9.99 5.90 -15.11
C LYS A 167 -9.41 5.23 -16.36
N THR A 168 -8.39 4.39 -16.19
CA THR A 168 -7.84 3.60 -17.28
C THR A 168 -8.87 2.57 -17.73
N GLN A 169 -9.10 2.47 -19.04
CA GLN A 169 -9.83 1.36 -19.62
C GLN A 169 -8.90 0.20 -19.97
N MET A 170 -9.47 -1.00 -20.12
CA MET A 170 -8.70 -2.15 -20.55
C MET A 170 -8.02 -1.85 -21.91
N ASN A 171 -6.73 -2.20 -22.03
CA ASN A 171 -5.88 -1.99 -23.22
C ASN A 171 -5.48 -0.54 -23.55
N GLU A 172 -5.89 0.45 -22.75
CA GLU A 172 -5.51 1.86 -22.96
C GLU A 172 -4.06 2.15 -22.58
N PHE A 173 -3.57 1.50 -21.52
CA PHE A 173 -2.17 1.61 -21.08
C PHE A 173 -1.37 0.42 -21.59
N GLN A 174 -0.46 0.69 -22.54
CA GLN A 174 0.44 -0.31 -23.15
C GLN A 174 1.90 0.08 -22.87
N PRO A 175 2.43 -0.24 -21.68
CA PRO A 175 3.81 0.09 -21.34
C PRO A 175 4.78 -0.76 -22.17
N VAL A 176 5.89 -0.14 -22.59
CA VAL A 176 7.06 -0.87 -23.06
C VAL A 176 7.81 -1.38 -21.83
N LEU A 177 8.07 -2.68 -21.78
CA LEU A 177 8.88 -3.30 -20.74
C LEU A 177 10.29 -3.48 -21.31
N GLU A 178 11.26 -2.76 -20.73
CA GLU A 178 12.68 -2.93 -21.02
C GLU A 178 13.29 -3.82 -19.92
N ALA A 179 14.12 -4.78 -20.34
CA ALA A 179 14.77 -5.77 -19.46
C ALA A 179 16.19 -5.33 -19.06
#